data_AF-A0A174TAW8-F1
#
_entry.id   AF-A0A174TAW8-F1
#
_cell.length_a   1.000
_cell.length_b   1.000
_cell.length_c   1.000
_cell.angle_alpha   90.00
_cell.angle_beta   90.00
_cell.angle_gamma   90.00
#
_symmetry.space_group_name_H-M   'P 1'
#
loop_
_entity.id
_entity.type
_entity.pdbx_description
1 polymer ?
#
loop_
_entity_poly.entity_id
_entity_poly.type
_entity_poly.pdbx_seq_one_letter_code
_entity_poly.pdbx_strand_id
1 'polypeptide(L)'
;MTIAVDFDGTIVEHRYPQIGEEIPFATATLKMLINERHRLILWSVREGKLLEEAVEWCRERGVEFYAVNRDYPEEDIAHIGFSRKVKADLFIDDRNLGGLPDWGSIYRMVHDGLTYEELFRENSEPVRQKKKGFWARLKK
;
A
#
# COMPACT_ATOMS: atom_id res chain seq x y z
N MET A 1 8.81 0.90 -7.92
CA MET A 1 7.61 0.41 -8.64
C MET A 1 6.58 1.52 -8.72
N THR A 2 5.67 1.42 -9.69
CA THR A 2 4.41 2.16 -9.72
C THR A 2 3.34 1.29 -9.05
N ILE A 3 2.74 1.79 -7.98
CA ILE A 3 1.75 1.06 -7.16
C ILE A 3 0.42 1.82 -7.24
N ALA A 4 -0.62 1.16 -7.73
CA ALA A 4 -1.99 1.66 -7.67
C ALA A 4 -2.59 1.28 -6.31
N VAL A 5 -3.15 2.26 -5.59
CA VAL A 5 -3.70 2.09 -4.26
C VAL A 5 -5.15 2.58 -4.26
N ASP A 6 -6.08 1.70 -3.93
CA ASP A 6 -7.48 2.07 -3.71
C ASP A 6 -7.66 2.95 -2.44
N PHE A 7 -8.80 3.62 -2.33
CA PHE A 7 -9.10 4.50 -1.20
C PHE A 7 -10.05 3.86 -0.17
N ASP A 8 -11.30 3.53 -0.58
CA ASP A 8 -12.40 3.17 0.32
C ASP A 8 -12.41 1.68 0.68
N GLY A 9 -11.97 1.35 1.90
CA GLY A 9 -11.72 -0.03 2.32
C GLY A 9 -10.23 -0.37 2.33
N THR A 10 -9.39 0.50 1.75
CA THR A 10 -7.96 0.28 1.57
C THR A 10 -7.10 1.26 2.39
N ILE A 11 -7.30 2.57 2.22
CA ILE A 11 -6.61 3.62 3.00
C ILE A 11 -7.47 4.02 4.21
N VAL A 12 -8.78 4.12 4.00
CA VAL A 12 -9.78 4.43 5.04
C VAL A 12 -10.82 3.32 5.10
N GLU A 13 -11.57 3.24 6.20
CA GLU A 13 -12.73 2.35 6.28
C GLU A 13 -13.74 2.68 5.17
N HIS A 14 -14.38 1.65 4.60
CA HIS A 14 -15.38 1.84 3.56
C HIS A 14 -16.62 2.57 4.12
N ARG A 15 -16.76 3.85 3.79
CA ARG A 15 -17.88 4.73 4.19
C ARG A 15 -18.40 5.60 3.05
N TYR A 16 -18.12 5.23 1.80
CA TYR A 16 -18.57 5.98 0.63
C TYR A 16 -20.08 6.31 0.70
N PRO A 17 -20.50 7.57 0.49
CA PRO A 17 -19.70 8.68 -0.06
C PRO A 17 -18.84 9.45 0.96
N GLN A 18 -19.03 9.23 2.26
CA GLN A 18 -18.19 9.84 3.31
C GLN A 18 -16.77 9.25 3.30
N ILE A 19 -15.83 9.95 3.94
CA ILE A 19 -14.49 9.41 4.20
C ILE A 19 -14.54 8.70 5.57
N GLY A 20 -14.11 7.44 5.63
CA GLY A 20 -14.02 6.69 6.87
C GLY A 20 -12.81 7.06 7.71
N GLU A 21 -12.68 6.42 8.86
CA GLU A 21 -11.46 6.50 9.67
C GLU A 21 -10.28 5.85 8.93
N GLU A 22 -9.06 6.30 9.23
CA GLU A 22 -7.85 5.70 8.66
C GLU A 22 -7.74 4.22 9.05
N ILE A 23 -7.45 3.34 8.07
CA ILE A 23 -7.06 1.96 8.37
C ILE A 23 -5.69 2.00 9.05
N PRO A 24 -5.48 1.29 10.19
CA PRO A 24 -4.27 1.41 10.97
C PRO A 24 -2.98 1.37 10.15
N PHE A 25 -2.15 2.40 10.33
CA PHE A 25 -0.85 2.58 9.67
C PHE A 25 -0.87 2.80 8.15
N ALA A 26 -2.03 3.02 7.53
CA ALA A 26 -2.13 3.25 6.08
C ALA A 26 -1.24 4.39 5.62
N THR A 27 -1.45 5.61 6.13
CA THR A 27 -0.70 6.78 5.65
C THR A 27 0.78 6.71 6.03
N ALA A 28 1.10 6.17 7.20
CA ALA A 28 2.48 5.94 7.62
C ALA A 28 3.22 5.02 6.64
N THR A 29 2.59 3.91 6.25
CA THR A 29 3.15 2.94 5.31
C THR A 29 3.29 3.54 3.92
N LEU A 30 2.28 4.26 3.42
CA LEU A 30 2.35 4.93 2.12
C LEU A 30 3.51 5.93 2.06
N LYS A 31 3.73 6.71 3.13
CA LYS A 31 4.90 7.61 3.23
C LYS A 31 6.23 6.86 3.19
N MET A 32 6.33 5.70 3.83
CA MET A 32 7.52 4.86 3.76
C MET A 32 7.78 4.38 2.33
N LEU A 33 6.76 3.90 1.63
CA LEU A 33 6.86 3.47 0.23
C LEU A 33 7.28 4.63 -0.70
N ILE A 34 6.74 5.83 -0.50
CA ILE A 34 7.17 7.04 -1.24
C ILE A 34 8.65 7.34 -0.96
N ASN A 35 9.08 7.30 0.31
CA ASN A 35 10.46 7.54 0.70
C ASN A 35 11.43 6.52 0.08
N GLU A 36 10.97 5.29 -0.12
CA GLU A 36 11.67 4.21 -0.82
C GLU A 36 11.61 4.34 -2.36
N ARG A 37 11.15 5.49 -2.86
CA ARG A 37 11.09 5.86 -4.28
C ARG A 37 10.05 5.07 -5.09
N HIS A 38 9.05 4.50 -4.44
CA HIS A 38 7.86 4.02 -5.15
C HIS A 38 7.00 5.20 -5.61
N ARG A 39 6.39 5.08 -6.78
CA ARG A 39 5.38 6.01 -7.28
C ARG A 39 4.02 5.47 -6.89
N LEU A 40 3.24 6.24 -6.15
CA LEU A 40 1.89 5.84 -5.77
C LEU A 40 0.88 6.54 -6.67
N ILE A 41 -0.05 5.76 -7.23
CA ILE A 41 -1.21 6.27 -7.96
C ILE A 41 -2.44 6.04 -7.08
N LEU A 42 -3.17 7.10 -6.76
CA LEU A 42 -4.49 6.92 -6.15
C LEU A 42 -5.41 6.33 -7.22
N TRP A 43 -5.94 5.15 -6.96
CA TRP A 43 -6.75 4.39 -7.90
C TRP A 43 -8.14 4.14 -7.31
N SER A 44 -9.03 5.12 -7.46
CA SER A 44 -10.34 5.13 -6.81
C SER A 44 -11.46 5.31 -7.82
N VAL A 45 -12.61 4.71 -7.53
CA VAL A 45 -13.87 4.98 -8.24
C VAL A 45 -14.48 6.33 -7.88
N ARG A 46 -13.93 7.06 -6.91
CA ARG A 46 -14.34 8.44 -6.60
C ARG A 46 -14.08 9.34 -7.81
N GLU A 47 -14.99 10.27 -8.04
CA GLU A 47 -14.91 11.24 -9.14
C GLU A 47 -15.29 12.65 -8.66
N GLY A 48 -14.86 13.66 -9.43
CA GLY A 48 -15.13 15.07 -9.15
C GLY A 48 -14.78 15.47 -7.72
N LYS A 49 -15.71 16.15 -7.05
CA LYS A 49 -15.52 16.66 -5.68
C LYS A 49 -15.15 15.56 -4.67
N LEU A 50 -15.71 14.36 -4.80
CA LEU A 50 -15.41 13.25 -3.88
C LEU A 50 -13.96 12.77 -4.03
N LEU A 51 -13.42 12.82 -5.24
CA LEU A 51 -12.02 12.50 -5.51
C LEU A 51 -11.09 13.58 -4.98
N GLU A 52 -11.46 14.86 -5.15
CA GLU A 52 -10.74 16.00 -4.59
C GLU A 52 -10.66 15.90 -3.05
N GLU A 53 -11.76 15.56 -2.39
CA GLU A 53 -11.82 15.35 -0.94
C GLU A 53 -10.90 14.21 -0.48
N ALA A 54 -10.86 13.08 -1.21
CA ALA A 54 -9.97 11.96 -0.91
C ALA A 54 -8.47 12.33 -1.07
N VAL A 55 -8.15 13.06 -2.14
CA VAL A 55 -6.78 13.55 -2.41
C VAL A 55 -6.35 14.53 -1.31
N GLU A 56 -7.20 15.47 -0.92
CA GLU A 56 -6.88 16.43 0.15
C GLU A 56 -6.72 15.74 1.50
N TRP A 57 -7.60 14.79 1.83
CA TRP A 57 -7.50 14.02 3.07
C TRP A 57 -6.15 13.30 3.22
N CYS A 58 -5.62 12.75 2.11
CA CYS A 58 -4.29 12.14 2.05
C CYS A 58 -3.18 13.20 2.18
N ARG A 59 -3.30 14.32 1.47
CA ARG A 59 -2.33 15.43 1.49
C ARG A 59 -2.16 16.02 2.90
N GLU A 60 -3.26 16.26 3.62
CA GLU A 60 -3.25 16.74 5.01
C GLU A 60 -2.47 15.81 5.96
N ARG A 61 -2.33 14.52 5.61
CA ARG A 61 -1.58 13.50 6.36
C ARG A 61 -0.17 13.25 5.81
N GLY A 62 0.25 14.06 4.84
CA GLY A 62 1.57 14.03 4.22
C GLY A 62 1.75 12.92 3.17
N VAL A 63 0.65 12.41 2.59
CA VAL A 63 0.70 11.46 1.46
C VAL A 63 0.37 12.22 0.18
N GLU A 64 1.38 12.45 -0.66
CA GLU A 64 1.20 13.01 -2.00
C GLU A 64 1.36 11.92 -3.06
N PHE A 65 0.33 11.75 -3.89
CA PHE A 65 0.34 10.78 -4.98
C PHE A 65 1.08 11.32 -6.20
N TYR A 66 1.75 10.42 -6.92
CA TYR A 66 2.37 10.71 -8.21
C TYR A 66 1.32 11.05 -9.27
N ALA A 67 0.22 10.32 -9.30
CA ALA A 67 -0.93 10.61 -10.16
C ALA A 67 -2.23 10.13 -9.51
N VAL A 68 -3.37 10.56 -10.04
CA VAL A 68 -4.70 10.19 -9.55
C VAL A 68 -5.52 9.66 -10.72
N ASN A 69 -5.91 8.39 -10.67
CA ASN A 69 -6.68 7.68 -11.70
C ASN A 69 -6.07 7.73 -13.12
N ARG A 70 -4.74 7.88 -13.21
CA ARG A 70 -3.98 8.06 -14.46
C ARG A 70 -2.59 7.44 -14.33
N ASP A 71 -1.98 7.06 -15.45
CA ASP A 71 -0.63 6.48 -15.50
C ASP A 71 0.46 7.50 -15.10
N TYR A 72 0.22 8.79 -15.34
CA TYR A 72 1.10 9.92 -15.01
C TYR A 72 0.27 11.21 -14.90
N PRO A 73 0.76 12.27 -14.22
CA PRO A 73 -0.07 13.43 -13.86
C PRO A 73 -0.77 14.10 -15.05
N GLU A 74 -0.07 14.22 -16.19
CA GLU A 74 -0.52 14.91 -17.40
C GLU A 74 -1.15 13.97 -18.46
N GLU A 75 -1.53 12.74 -18.10
CA GLU A 75 -2.13 11.80 -19.07
C GLU A 75 -3.45 12.32 -19.66
N ASP A 76 -3.59 12.18 -20.98
CA ASP A 76 -4.77 12.53 -21.76
C ASP A 76 -5.22 11.32 -22.62
N ILE A 77 -6.52 11.23 -22.86
CA ILE A 77 -7.14 10.17 -23.67
C ILE A 77 -6.64 10.12 -25.12
N ALA A 78 -6.15 11.24 -25.65
CA ALA A 78 -5.61 11.35 -26.99
C ALA A 78 -4.15 10.87 -27.10
N HIS A 79 -3.46 10.64 -25.98
CA HIS A 79 -2.07 10.21 -26.01
C HIS A 79 -1.93 8.78 -26.57
N ILE A 80 -0.89 8.57 -27.38
CA ILE A 80 -0.55 7.25 -27.91
C ILE A 80 -0.21 6.33 -26.74
N GLY A 81 -0.85 5.15 -26.69
CA GLY A 81 -0.67 4.19 -25.61
C GLY A 81 -1.59 4.43 -24.40
N PHE A 82 -2.58 5.33 -24.49
CA PHE A 82 -3.63 5.48 -23.48
C PHE A 82 -4.33 4.13 -23.21
N SER A 83 -4.65 3.90 -21.94
CA SER A 83 -5.48 2.79 -21.49
C SER A 83 -6.41 3.29 -20.39
N ARG A 84 -7.68 2.89 -20.45
CA ARG A 84 -8.63 3.16 -19.37
C ARG A 84 -8.18 2.56 -18.02
N LYS A 85 -7.48 1.41 -18.06
CA LYS A 85 -6.89 0.77 -16.87
C LYS A 85 -5.48 1.30 -16.67
N VAL A 86 -5.18 1.73 -15.44
CA VAL A 86 -3.83 2.14 -15.02
C VAL A 86 -2.82 1.01 -15.21
N LYS A 87 -1.64 1.34 -15.73
CA LYS A 87 -0.48 0.46 -15.93
C LYS A 87 0.42 0.51 -14.70
N ALA A 88 -0.02 -0.11 -13.61
CA ALA A 88 0.76 -0.27 -12.39
C ALA A 88 1.46 -1.63 -12.31
N ASP A 89 2.59 -1.68 -11.60
CA ASP A 89 3.31 -2.92 -11.29
C ASP A 89 2.57 -3.74 -10.21
N LEU A 90 1.88 -3.05 -9.30
CA LEU A 90 1.16 -3.62 -8.16
C LEU A 90 -0.15 -2.88 -7.91
N PHE A 91 -1.20 -3.61 -7.51
CA PHE A 91 -2.50 -3.07 -7.09
C PHE A 91 -2.76 -3.46 -5.64
N ILE A 92 -3.01 -2.46 -4.79
CA ILE A 92 -3.39 -2.62 -3.37
C ILE A 92 -4.85 -2.19 -3.26
N ASP A 93 -5.74 -3.14 -2.99
CA ASP A 93 -7.20 -2.96 -3.05
C ASP A 93 -7.90 -3.96 -2.12
N ASP A 94 -8.89 -3.50 -1.35
CA ASP A 94 -9.66 -4.30 -0.39
C ASP A 94 -10.48 -5.42 -1.06
N ARG A 95 -10.81 -5.27 -2.33
CA ARG A 95 -11.60 -6.20 -3.14
C ARG A 95 -10.73 -7.16 -3.96
N ASN A 96 -9.41 -7.14 -3.81
CA ASN A 96 -8.54 -8.12 -4.43
C ASN A 96 -8.93 -9.55 -3.98
N LEU A 97 -8.87 -10.51 -4.91
CA LEU A 97 -9.11 -11.92 -4.59
C LEU A 97 -8.06 -12.41 -3.57
N GLY A 98 -8.53 -12.93 -2.44
CA GLY A 98 -7.68 -13.28 -1.30
C GLY A 98 -7.73 -12.27 -0.15
N GLY A 99 -8.34 -11.11 -0.36
CA GLY A 99 -8.46 -10.04 0.61
C GLY A 99 -7.17 -9.25 0.81
N LEU A 100 -7.29 -8.10 1.46
CA LEU A 100 -6.19 -7.21 1.75
C LEU A 100 -5.61 -7.52 3.15
N PRO A 101 -4.29 -7.70 3.31
CA PRO A 101 -3.68 -7.90 4.63
C PRO A 101 -3.52 -6.54 5.32
N ASP A 102 -3.10 -6.54 6.59
CA ASP A 102 -2.83 -5.28 7.28
C ASP A 102 -1.64 -4.52 6.65
N TRP A 103 -1.57 -3.20 6.85
CA TRP A 103 -0.55 -2.35 6.25
C TRP A 103 0.89 -2.72 6.65
N GLY A 104 1.10 -3.31 7.83
CA GLY A 104 2.42 -3.82 8.22
C GLY A 104 2.85 -5.00 7.34
N SER A 105 1.93 -5.94 7.11
CA SER A 105 2.13 -7.05 6.17
C SER A 105 2.33 -6.56 4.73
N ILE A 106 1.52 -5.61 4.26
CA ILE A 106 1.68 -4.99 2.93
C ILE A 106 3.08 -4.38 2.78
N TYR A 107 3.52 -3.60 3.77
CA TYR A 107 4.85 -2.98 3.73
C TYR A 107 5.94 -4.04 3.57
N ARG A 108 5.92 -5.09 4.40
CA ARG A 108 6.90 -6.19 4.32
C ARG A 108 6.89 -6.86 2.96
N MET A 109 5.71 -7.16 2.41
CA MET A 109 5.60 -7.78 1.10
C MET A 109 6.24 -6.92 -0.01
N VAL A 110 6.02 -5.60 0.04
CA VAL A 110 6.60 -4.68 -0.94
C VAL A 110 8.10 -4.47 -0.73
N HIS A 111 8.53 -4.28 0.53
CA HIS A 111 9.91 -3.96 0.90
C HIS A 111 10.85 -5.15 0.74
N ASP A 112 10.45 -6.31 1.28
CA ASP A 112 11.24 -7.55 1.26
C ASP A 112 10.99 -8.38 -0.01
N GLY A 113 10.01 -8.01 -0.85
CA GLY A 113 9.66 -8.72 -2.08
C GLY A 113 8.99 -10.07 -1.83
N LEU A 114 8.18 -10.18 -0.78
CA LEU A 114 7.56 -11.44 -0.35
C LEU A 114 6.21 -11.68 -1.03
N THR A 115 5.96 -12.95 -1.36
CA THR A 115 4.62 -13.45 -1.67
C THR A 115 3.80 -13.67 -0.41
N TYR A 116 2.48 -13.81 -0.55
CA TYR A 116 1.61 -14.20 0.57
C TYR A 116 2.05 -15.52 1.20
N GLU A 117 2.40 -16.52 0.40
CA GLU A 117 2.81 -17.83 0.90
C GLU A 117 4.05 -17.74 1.79
N GLU A 118 5.04 -16.95 1.37
CA GLU A 118 6.27 -16.73 2.14
C GLU A 118 5.99 -16.00 3.45
N LEU A 119 5.17 -14.93 3.41
CA LEU A 119 4.77 -14.20 4.61
C LEU A 119 4.04 -15.11 5.62
N PHE A 120 3.11 -15.95 5.15
CA PHE A 120 2.42 -16.92 6.00
C PHE A 120 3.37 -17.96 6.57
N ARG A 121 4.32 -18.46 5.78
CA ARG A 121 5.30 -19.45 6.24
C ARG A 121 6.17 -18.88 7.35
N GLU A 122 6.66 -17.66 7.21
CA GLU A 122 7.44 -16.99 8.26
C GLU A 122 6.66 -16.79 9.56
N ASN A 123 5.39 -16.39 9.46
CA ASN A 123 4.54 -16.21 10.64
C ASN A 123 4.20 -17.55 11.33
N SER A 124 4.27 -18.67 10.60
CA SER A 124 4.00 -20.01 11.12
C SER A 124 5.23 -20.72 11.70
N GLU A 125 6.44 -20.30 11.32
CA GLU A 125 7.69 -20.88 11.84
C GLU A 125 7.89 -20.43 13.31
N PRO A 126 8.07 -21.37 14.27
CA PRO A 126 8.33 -21.00 15.65
C PRO A 126 9.65 -20.23 15.71
N VAL A 127 9.64 -19.05 16.36
CA VAL A 127 10.85 -18.24 16.61
C VAL A 127 11.93 -19.16 17.16
N ARG A 128 12.92 -19.52 16.34
CA ARG A 128 14.08 -20.29 16.77
C ARG A 128 14.80 -19.46 17.83
N GLN A 129 14.53 -19.75 19.11
CA GLN A 129 15.30 -19.18 20.21
C GLN A 129 16.77 -19.49 19.92
N LYS A 130 17.57 -18.45 19.65
CA LYS A 130 19.03 -18.58 19.51
C LYS A 130 19.52 -19.28 20.78
N LYS A 131 19.88 -20.57 20.67
CA LYS A 131 20.50 -21.32 21.75
C LYS A 131 21.74 -20.51 22.16
N LYS A 132 21.75 -19.99 23.40
CA LYS A 132 22.94 -19.35 23.97
C LYS A 132 24.10 -20.33 23.78
N GLY A 133 25.08 -19.93 22.98
CA GLY A 133 26.22 -20.77 22.64
C GLY A 133 26.91 -21.28 23.90
N PHE A 134 27.46 -22.49 23.83
CA PHE A 134 28.09 -23.23 24.92
C PHE A 134 29.10 -22.39 25.74
N TRP A 135 29.74 -21.41 25.10
CA TRP A 135 30.69 -20.46 25.68
C TRP A 135 30.10 -19.46 26.69
N ALA A 136 28.80 -19.19 26.65
CA ALA A 136 28.14 -18.34 27.66
C ALA A 136 27.99 -19.03 29.02
N ARG A 137 28.18 -20.36 29.08
CA ARG A 137 28.06 -21.17 30.29
C ARG A 137 29.39 -21.41 31.01
N LEU A 138 30.51 -21.06 30.38
CA LEU A 138 31.88 -21.19 30.91
C LEU A 138 32.44 -19.90 31.52
N LYS A 139 31.66 -18.81 31.51
CA LYS A 139 32.01 -17.53 32.18
C LYS A 139 31.22 -17.32 33.48
N LYS A 140 31.19 -18.32 34.35
CA LYS A 140 30.69 -18.16 35.72
C LYS A 140 31.63 -18.84 36.70
#